data_AF-L0GRN2-F1
#
_entry.id   AF-L0GRN2-F1
#
_cell.length_a   1.000
_cell.length_b   1.000
_cell.length_c   1.000
_cell.angle_alpha   90.00
_cell.angle_beta   90.00
_cell.angle_gamma   90.00
#
_symmetry.space_group_name_H-M   'P 1'
#
loop_
_entity.id
_entity.type
_entity.pdbx_description
1 polymer ?
#
loop_
_entity_poly.entity_id
_entity_poly.type
_entity_poly.pdbx_seq_one_letter_code
_entity_poly.pdbx_strand_id
1 'polypeptide(L)'
;MDRPVRPTLLLALTVLALGGCGTTPPKTPETPPSGNGTMTAGIDNGGVGQPAPWENPTSPIYRRVIYFGYDRSDILPEYVPLLRTHADWLAKHPDTRVTIEGHTDERGTREYNLALSDQRANAVRRFLITEGVREAQLDTLSYGEEKPASVGHGESSWSMNRRAELDYHGG
;
A
#
# COMPACT_ATOMS: atom_id res chain seq x y z
N MET A 1 13.35 -3.54 66.91
CA MET A 1 14.69 -4.15 67.03
C MET A 1 15.15 -4.61 65.65
N ASP A 2 16.00 -3.79 65.04
CA ASP A 2 17.18 -4.05 64.19
C ASP A 2 17.13 -4.90 62.91
N ARG A 3 17.54 -4.23 61.81
CA ARG A 3 17.99 -4.77 60.52
C ARG A 3 19.48 -5.14 60.60
N PRO A 4 19.98 -5.94 59.64
CA PRO A 4 21.27 -5.59 59.04
C PRO A 4 21.25 -5.44 57.51
N VAL A 5 22.32 -4.80 57.03
CA VAL A 5 22.45 -3.99 55.81
C VAL A 5 23.38 -4.68 54.80
N ARG A 6 23.22 -4.34 53.52
CA ARG A 6 24.00 -4.81 52.33
C ARG A 6 25.49 -4.44 52.37
N PRO A 7 26.36 -5.09 51.56
CA PRO A 7 27.57 -4.47 51.04
C PRO A 7 27.40 -4.04 49.58
N THR A 8 27.76 -2.79 49.34
CA THR A 8 27.88 -2.06 48.07
C THR A 8 29.24 -2.36 47.44
N LEU A 9 29.34 -2.44 46.10
CA LEU A 9 30.62 -2.26 45.40
C LEU A 9 30.46 -1.31 44.20
N LEU A 10 30.96 -0.09 44.41
CA LEU A 10 31.44 0.96 43.48
C LEU A 10 32.56 0.39 42.56
N LEU A 11 33.02 0.93 41.43
CA LEU A 11 32.86 2.13 40.59
C LEU A 11 33.84 1.89 39.42
N ALA A 12 33.51 2.28 38.18
CA ALA A 12 34.56 2.73 37.24
C ALA A 12 33.98 3.72 36.23
N LEU A 13 34.49 4.94 36.36
CA LEU A 13 34.23 6.14 35.60
C LEU A 13 35.28 6.23 34.48
N THR A 14 34.88 6.50 33.24
CA THR A 14 35.75 7.18 32.26
C THR A 14 34.94 8.12 31.39
N VAL A 15 35.40 9.35 31.31
CA VAL A 15 34.80 10.54 30.69
C VAL A 15 35.85 11.14 29.72
N LEU A 16 35.35 11.88 28.71
CA LEU A 16 36.03 12.82 27.79
C LEU A 16 36.72 12.18 26.54
N ALA A 17 36.62 12.71 25.31
CA ALA A 17 36.48 14.11 24.90
C ALA A 17 35.86 14.36 23.50
N LEU A 18 35.20 15.54 23.44
CA LEU A 18 34.94 16.55 22.38
C LEU A 18 35.37 16.40 20.90
N GLY A 19 34.47 16.88 20.03
CA GLY A 19 34.75 17.57 18.74
C GLY A 19 33.78 17.15 17.62
N GLY A 20 33.11 17.99 16.83
CA GLY A 20 32.99 19.45 16.71
C GLY A 20 31.94 19.76 15.62
N CYS A 21 31.20 20.87 15.75
CA CYS A 21 30.26 21.37 14.74
C CYS A 21 31.00 22.09 13.61
N GLY A 22 30.71 21.73 12.36
CA GLY A 22 31.07 22.51 11.17
C GLY A 22 29.81 22.88 10.39
N THR A 23 29.37 24.12 10.51
CA THR A 23 28.31 24.74 9.70
C THR A 23 28.94 25.60 8.62
N THR A 24 28.71 25.27 7.35
CA THR A 24 28.87 26.25 6.25
C THR A 24 27.77 26.02 5.21
N PRO A 25 26.95 27.03 4.88
CA PRO A 25 25.94 26.93 3.83
C PRO A 25 26.57 27.18 2.45
N PRO A 26 26.31 26.35 1.43
CA PRO A 26 26.63 26.70 0.06
C PRO A 26 25.58 27.64 -0.55
N LYS A 27 26.12 28.67 -1.21
CA LYS A 27 25.45 29.77 -1.92
C LYS A 27 24.46 29.28 -2.99
N THR A 28 23.33 30.00 -3.05
CA THR A 28 22.44 30.11 -4.22
C THR A 28 23.21 30.62 -5.44
N PRO A 29 23.02 30.02 -6.62
CA PRO A 29 23.16 30.72 -7.89
C PRO A 29 21.78 31.05 -8.48
N GLU A 30 21.65 32.30 -8.89
CA GLU A 30 20.49 32.92 -9.53
C GLU A 30 20.13 32.28 -10.90
N THR A 31 18.84 32.31 -11.24
CA THR A 31 18.29 32.04 -12.58
C THR A 31 18.66 33.14 -13.58
N PRO A 32 18.86 32.83 -14.88
CA PRO A 32 18.09 33.52 -15.93
C PRO A 32 17.80 32.60 -17.17
N PRO A 33 17.14 33.07 -18.25
CA PRO A 33 15.70 33.15 -18.44
C PRO A 33 15.17 32.31 -19.65
N SER A 34 13.83 32.19 -19.73
CA SER A 34 12.97 32.15 -20.94
C SER A 34 13.36 31.30 -22.16
N GLY A 35 12.52 30.31 -22.51
CA GLY A 35 12.51 29.68 -23.84
C GLY A 35 11.22 28.92 -24.11
N ASN A 36 10.49 29.35 -25.15
CA ASN A 36 9.16 28.91 -25.55
C ASN A 36 9.04 27.42 -25.90
N GLY A 37 7.86 26.89 -25.57
CA GLY A 37 7.05 25.87 -26.26
C GLY A 37 7.73 24.85 -27.16
N THR A 38 7.49 23.57 -26.88
CA THR A 38 7.22 22.60 -27.94
C THR A 38 6.27 21.53 -27.42
N MET A 39 5.06 21.51 -27.97
CA MET A 39 4.27 20.29 -28.03
C MET A 39 5.04 19.32 -28.93
N THR A 40 5.61 18.27 -28.37
CA THR A 40 6.12 17.15 -29.17
C THR A 40 5.09 16.03 -29.10
N ALA A 41 4.13 16.11 -30.01
CA ALA A 41 3.45 14.94 -30.53
C ALA A 41 4.51 14.00 -31.15
N GLY A 42 4.27 12.70 -31.01
CA GLY A 42 5.28 11.63 -30.99
C GLY A 42 6.28 11.57 -32.13
N ILE A 43 7.46 11.01 -31.80
CA ILE A 43 8.21 10.12 -32.69
C ILE A 43 8.69 8.91 -31.86
N ASP A 44 8.22 7.78 -32.31
CA ASP A 44 8.53 6.39 -32.02
C ASP A 44 9.97 6.00 -32.37
N ASN A 45 10.64 5.31 -31.43
CA ASN A 45 11.83 4.49 -31.69
C ASN A 45 12.08 3.56 -30.49
N GLY A 46 11.63 2.31 -30.57
CA GLY A 46 12.20 1.13 -29.88
C GLY A 46 12.44 1.17 -28.36
N GLY A 47 11.82 2.09 -27.62
CA GLY A 47 12.02 2.24 -26.18
C GLY A 47 11.11 1.30 -25.42
N VAL A 48 11.69 0.49 -24.53
CA VAL A 48 10.96 -0.08 -23.40
C VAL A 48 10.22 1.07 -22.71
N GLY A 49 8.90 1.14 -22.92
CA GLY A 49 8.05 2.11 -22.24
C GLY A 49 8.29 2.00 -20.74
N GLN A 50 8.32 3.13 -20.05
CA GLN A 50 8.40 3.09 -18.58
C GLN A 50 7.25 2.21 -18.07
N PRO A 51 7.50 1.25 -17.16
CA PRO A 51 6.47 0.37 -16.65
C PRO A 51 5.36 1.21 -16.03
N ALA A 52 4.12 0.71 -16.09
CA ALA A 52 3.01 1.42 -15.47
C ALA A 52 3.28 1.63 -13.97
N PRO A 53 2.74 2.69 -13.33
CA PRO A 53 3.02 2.96 -11.93
C PRO A 53 2.72 1.80 -10.98
N TRP A 54 1.71 0.97 -11.26
CA TRP A 54 1.39 -0.23 -10.46
C TRP A 54 2.32 -1.43 -10.72
N GLU A 55 3.17 -1.38 -11.75
CA GLU A 55 4.17 -2.40 -12.09
C GLU A 55 5.57 -2.04 -11.57
N ASN A 56 5.78 -0.79 -11.15
CA ASN A 56 7.06 -0.32 -10.65
C ASN A 56 7.22 -0.57 -9.13
N PRO A 57 8.18 -1.39 -8.66
CA PRO A 57 8.37 -1.69 -7.23
C PRO A 57 8.68 -0.49 -6.33
N THR A 58 9.13 0.62 -6.91
CA THR A 58 9.40 1.87 -6.17
C THR A 58 8.18 2.78 -6.06
N SER A 59 7.09 2.44 -6.76
CA SER A 59 5.87 3.23 -6.77
C SER A 59 5.09 3.08 -5.46
N PRO A 60 4.48 4.17 -4.96
CA PRO A 60 3.64 4.11 -3.77
C PRO A 60 2.41 3.21 -3.92
N ILE A 61 1.96 2.95 -5.15
CA ILE A 61 0.79 2.09 -5.46
C ILE A 61 1.17 0.68 -5.94
N TYR A 62 2.43 0.27 -5.75
CA TYR A 62 2.89 -1.06 -6.14
C TYR A 62 2.22 -2.19 -5.34
N ARG A 63 2.13 -2.01 -4.01
CA ARG A 63 1.47 -2.97 -3.12
C ARG A 63 -0.04 -2.83 -3.27
N ARG A 64 -0.73 -3.92 -3.63
CA ARG A 64 -2.15 -3.85 -4.04
C ARG A 64 -3.06 -4.86 -3.34
N VAL A 65 -2.53 -5.60 -2.37
CA VAL A 65 -3.25 -6.68 -1.69
C VAL A 65 -3.61 -6.28 -0.26
N ILE A 66 -4.88 -6.48 0.09
CA ILE A 66 -5.46 -6.25 1.41
C ILE A 66 -5.93 -7.60 1.94
N TYR A 67 -5.41 -8.05 3.08
CA TYR A 67 -5.80 -9.33 3.69
C TYR A 67 -6.89 -9.16 4.75
N PHE A 68 -7.69 -10.21 4.92
CA PHE A 68 -8.82 -10.25 5.85
C PHE A 68 -8.72 -11.41 6.84
N GLY A 69 -9.35 -11.21 8.00
CA GLY A 69 -9.58 -12.27 8.97
C GLY A 69 -10.47 -13.39 8.41
N TYR A 70 -10.45 -14.54 9.07
CA TYR A 70 -11.42 -15.60 8.80
C TYR A 70 -12.84 -15.08 9.02
N ASP A 71 -13.71 -15.37 8.05
CA ASP A 71 -15.13 -14.99 8.06
C ASP A 71 -15.39 -13.49 8.28
N ARG A 72 -14.49 -12.65 7.74
CA ARG A 72 -14.50 -11.21 7.93
C ARG A 72 -14.32 -10.43 6.64
N SER A 73 -14.90 -9.23 6.62
CA SER A 73 -14.79 -8.23 5.55
C SER A 73 -14.40 -6.84 6.07
N ASP A 74 -14.09 -6.70 7.36
CA ASP A 74 -13.52 -5.49 7.95
C ASP A 74 -12.07 -5.28 7.50
N ILE A 75 -11.75 -4.03 7.12
CA ILE A 75 -10.39 -3.62 6.77
C ILE A 75 -9.59 -3.51 8.07
N LEU A 76 -8.51 -4.29 8.16
CA LEU A 76 -7.63 -4.23 9.33
C LEU A 76 -6.88 -2.87 9.39
N PRO A 77 -6.63 -2.32 10.58
CA PRO A 77 -5.99 -1.01 10.74
C PRO A 77 -4.64 -0.85 10.01
N GLU A 78 -3.89 -1.93 9.86
CA GLU A 78 -2.61 -1.97 9.14
C GLU A 78 -2.72 -1.62 7.64
N TYR A 79 -3.89 -1.81 7.01
CA TYR A 79 -4.12 -1.48 5.60
C TYR A 79 -4.64 -0.06 5.39
N VAL A 80 -5.03 0.66 6.45
CA VAL A 80 -5.54 2.04 6.33
C VAL A 80 -4.52 2.98 5.67
N PRO A 81 -3.22 3.00 6.05
CA PRO A 81 -2.22 3.84 5.38
C PRO A 81 -2.02 3.47 3.90
N LEU A 82 -2.07 2.17 3.58
CA LEU A 82 -1.97 1.69 2.20
C LEU A 82 -3.15 2.22 1.36
N LEU A 83 -4.37 2.01 1.84
CA LEU A 83 -5.56 2.43 1.10
C LEU A 83 -5.64 3.96 0.93
N ARG A 84 -5.19 4.74 1.93
CA ARG A 84 -5.04 6.20 1.78
C ARG A 84 -4.04 6.59 0.70
N THR A 85 -2.92 5.86 0.62
CA THR A 85 -1.93 6.07 -0.44
C THR A 85 -2.54 5.87 -1.83
N HIS A 86 -3.37 4.82 -2.00
CA HIS A 86 -4.11 4.60 -3.23
C HIS A 86 -5.16 5.68 -3.50
N ALA A 87 -5.90 6.11 -2.47
CA ALA A 87 -6.92 7.15 -2.59
C ALA A 87 -6.31 8.48 -3.06
N ASP A 88 -5.24 8.92 -2.40
CA ASP A 88 -4.48 10.13 -2.75
C ASP A 88 -3.95 10.08 -4.19
N TRP A 89 -3.50 8.91 -4.63
CA TRP A 89 -3.02 8.73 -5.99
C TRP A 89 -4.16 8.77 -7.01
N LEU A 90 -5.26 8.05 -6.77
CA LEU A 90 -6.42 8.01 -7.67
C LEU A 90 -7.09 9.38 -7.81
N ALA A 91 -7.14 10.18 -6.74
CA ALA A 91 -7.65 11.54 -6.76
C ALA A 91 -6.83 12.47 -7.70
N LYS A 92 -5.52 12.22 -7.84
CA LYS A 92 -4.62 12.98 -8.73
C LYS A 92 -4.61 12.46 -10.17
N HIS A 93 -5.14 11.25 -10.41
CA HIS A 93 -5.15 10.59 -11.72
C HIS A 93 -6.58 10.23 -12.12
N PRO A 94 -7.40 11.24 -12.47
CA PRO A 94 -8.84 11.05 -12.70
C PRO A 94 -9.16 10.01 -13.78
N ASP A 95 -8.30 9.88 -14.79
CA ASP A 95 -8.53 8.96 -15.91
C ASP A 95 -8.16 7.51 -15.58
N THR A 96 -7.52 7.26 -14.44
CA THR A 96 -7.20 5.90 -14.01
C THR A 96 -8.38 5.23 -13.32
N ARG A 97 -8.62 3.98 -13.70
CA ARG A 97 -9.62 3.09 -13.12
C ARG A 97 -8.96 1.93 -12.39
N VAL A 98 -9.68 1.38 -11.43
CA VAL A 98 -9.27 0.19 -10.68
C VAL A 98 -10.47 -0.72 -10.46
N THR A 99 -10.28 -2.01 -10.71
CA THR A 99 -11.20 -3.06 -10.30
C THR A 99 -10.74 -3.61 -8.97
N ILE A 100 -11.64 -3.63 -7.99
CA ILE A 100 -11.38 -4.22 -6.68
C ILE A 100 -11.87 -5.66 -6.72
N GLU A 101 -10.93 -6.60 -6.71
CA GLU A 101 -11.20 -8.03 -6.82
C GLU A 101 -11.26 -8.66 -5.43
N GLY A 102 -12.40 -9.22 -5.03
CA GLY A 102 -12.57 -9.92 -3.76
C GLY A 102 -12.34 -11.41 -3.90
N HIS A 103 -11.69 -12.01 -2.90
CA HIS A 103 -11.39 -13.44 -2.83
C HIS A 103 -11.66 -14.01 -1.44
N THR A 104 -11.89 -15.32 -1.37
CA THR A 104 -12.02 -16.10 -0.14
C THR A 104 -11.10 -17.31 -0.13
N ASP A 105 -10.93 -17.92 1.04
CA ASP A 105 -10.44 -19.30 1.11
C ASP A 105 -11.54 -20.30 0.73
N GLU A 106 -11.17 -21.57 0.57
CA GLU A 106 -12.03 -22.65 0.04
C GLU A 106 -13.09 -23.17 1.03
N ARG A 107 -13.15 -22.62 2.25
CA ARG A 107 -14.06 -23.13 3.27
C ARG A 107 -15.42 -22.46 3.12
N GLY A 108 -16.48 -23.26 3.07
CA GLY A 108 -17.86 -22.79 2.95
C GLY A 108 -18.48 -23.26 1.64
N THR A 109 -19.67 -22.74 1.33
CA THR A 109 -20.26 -22.96 0.00
C THR A 109 -19.75 -21.91 -0.98
N ARG A 110 -19.76 -22.25 -2.26
CA ARG A 110 -19.42 -21.33 -3.33
C ARG A 110 -20.23 -20.03 -3.27
N GLU A 111 -21.53 -20.12 -3.06
CA GLU A 111 -22.43 -18.96 -2.97
C GLU A 111 -22.11 -18.09 -1.76
N TYR A 112 -21.77 -18.71 -0.63
CA TYR A 112 -21.32 -17.99 0.56
C TYR A 112 -20.03 -17.23 0.27
N ASN A 113 -19.07 -17.91 -0.35
CA ASN A 113 -17.78 -17.35 -0.68
C ASN A 113 -17.90 -16.19 -1.68
N LEU A 114 -18.77 -16.30 -2.70
CA LEU A 114 -19.11 -15.20 -3.61
C LEU A 114 -19.70 -13.99 -2.89
N ALA A 115 -20.58 -14.20 -1.90
CA ALA A 115 -21.13 -13.09 -1.11
C ALA A 115 -20.06 -12.44 -0.21
N LEU A 116 -19.21 -13.24 0.44
CA LEU A 116 -18.17 -12.74 1.33
C LEU A 116 -17.07 -11.97 0.56
N SER A 117 -16.63 -12.45 -0.61
CA SER A 117 -15.69 -11.71 -1.45
C SER A 117 -16.29 -10.41 -1.99
N ASP A 118 -17.57 -10.39 -2.34
CA ASP A 118 -18.24 -9.15 -2.75
C ASP A 118 -18.25 -8.12 -1.61
N GLN A 119 -18.54 -8.56 -0.37
CA GLN A 119 -18.48 -7.68 0.80
C GLN A 119 -17.07 -7.11 1.04
N ARG A 120 -16.01 -7.91 0.84
CA ARG A 120 -14.61 -7.47 0.95
C ARG A 120 -14.26 -6.41 -0.09
N ALA A 121 -14.59 -6.67 -1.36
CA ALA A 121 -14.36 -5.71 -2.43
C ALA A 121 -15.11 -4.40 -2.17
N ASN A 122 -16.38 -4.49 -1.76
CA ASN A 122 -17.19 -3.33 -1.41
C ASN A 122 -16.71 -2.59 -0.16
N ALA A 123 -16.10 -3.26 0.82
CA ALA A 123 -15.49 -2.60 1.97
C ALA A 123 -14.34 -1.69 1.54
N VAL A 124 -13.44 -2.20 0.69
CA VAL A 124 -12.34 -1.41 0.11
C VAL A 124 -12.87 -0.29 -0.76
N ARG A 125 -13.88 -0.55 -1.62
CA ARG A 125 -14.52 0.47 -2.47
C ARG A 125 -15.06 1.64 -1.63
N ARG A 126 -15.86 1.32 -0.60
CA ARG A 126 -16.45 2.35 0.29
C ARG A 126 -15.39 3.16 1.01
N PHE A 127 -14.31 2.50 1.46
CA PHE A 127 -13.18 3.20 2.08
C PHE A 127 -12.56 4.22 1.11
N LEU A 128 -12.24 3.80 -0.12
CA LEU A 128 -11.65 4.70 -1.13
C LEU A 128 -12.56 5.87 -1.49
N ILE A 129 -13.87 5.65 -1.59
CA ILE A 129 -14.85 6.72 -1.82
C ILE A 129 -14.86 7.71 -0.66
N THR A 130 -14.82 7.20 0.58
CA THR A 130 -14.79 8.04 1.80
C THR A 130 -13.52 8.89 1.85
N GLU A 131 -12.39 8.38 1.35
CA GLU A 131 -11.13 9.11 1.22
C GLU A 131 -11.07 9.99 -0.04
N GLY A 132 -12.15 10.12 -0.81
CA GLY A 132 -12.30 11.10 -1.89
C GLY A 132 -12.11 10.59 -3.32
N VAL A 133 -11.97 9.28 -3.52
CA VAL A 133 -11.92 8.70 -4.88
C VAL A 133 -13.30 8.76 -5.53
N ARG A 134 -13.35 9.14 -6.81
CA ARG A 134 -14.61 9.21 -7.56
C ARG A 134 -15.12 7.80 -7.84
N GLU A 135 -16.41 7.58 -7.64
CA GLU A 135 -17.05 6.29 -7.90
C GLU A 135 -16.83 5.76 -9.32
N ALA A 136 -16.75 6.65 -10.31
CA ALA A 136 -16.52 6.30 -11.71
C ALA A 136 -15.12 5.69 -11.98
N GLN A 137 -14.19 5.78 -11.03
CA GLN A 137 -12.87 5.16 -11.10
C GLN A 137 -12.83 3.76 -10.49
N LEU A 138 -13.92 3.32 -9.84
CA LEU A 138 -13.93 2.14 -8.97
C LEU A 138 -15.00 1.13 -9.41
N ASP A 139 -14.54 -0.01 -9.90
CA ASP A 139 -15.36 -1.19 -10.13
C ASP A 139 -15.07 -2.26 -9.07
N THR A 140 -15.97 -3.23 -8.90
CA THR A 140 -15.80 -4.36 -7.99
C THR A 140 -16.09 -5.67 -8.71
N LEU A 141 -15.31 -6.70 -8.39
CA LEU A 141 -15.51 -8.05 -8.89
C LEU A 141 -15.37 -9.06 -7.75
N SER A 142 -16.21 -10.08 -7.76
CA SER A 142 -16.25 -11.11 -6.74
C SER A 142 -15.87 -12.46 -7.35
N TYR A 143 -14.78 -13.06 -6.89
CA TYR A 143 -14.36 -14.39 -7.33
C TYR A 143 -14.72 -15.51 -6.37
N GLY A 144 -15.09 -15.20 -5.12
CA GLY A 144 -15.17 -16.20 -4.07
C GLY A 144 -13.84 -16.95 -3.95
N GLU A 145 -13.93 -18.27 -3.99
CA GLU A 145 -12.78 -19.18 -3.90
C GLU A 145 -12.15 -19.55 -5.26
N GLU A 146 -12.71 -19.06 -6.37
CA GLU A 146 -12.39 -19.53 -7.73
C GLU A 146 -11.01 -19.09 -8.25
N LYS A 147 -10.41 -18.07 -7.61
CA LYS A 147 -9.07 -17.55 -7.95
C LYS A 147 -8.15 -17.52 -6.72
N PRO A 148 -7.67 -18.70 -6.25
CA PRO A 148 -6.80 -18.77 -5.09
C PRO A 148 -5.41 -18.21 -5.42
N ALA A 149 -4.84 -17.42 -4.52
CA ALA A 149 -3.42 -17.04 -4.57
C ALA A 149 -2.51 -18.20 -4.12
N SER A 150 -3.03 -19.09 -3.28
CA SER A 150 -2.35 -20.29 -2.81
C SER A 150 -3.30 -21.49 -2.90
N VAL A 151 -2.92 -22.52 -3.63
CA VAL A 151 -3.73 -23.73 -3.87
C VAL A 151 -3.65 -24.77 -2.75
N GLY A 152 -2.90 -24.50 -1.68
CA GLY A 152 -2.75 -25.43 -0.56
C GLY A 152 -3.97 -25.46 0.36
N HIS A 153 -4.05 -26.52 1.16
CA HIS A 153 -5.12 -26.73 2.13
C HIS A 153 -4.58 -26.51 3.55
N GLY A 154 -5.03 -25.45 4.22
CA GLY A 154 -4.62 -25.12 5.58
C GLY A 154 -4.37 -23.62 5.77
N GLU A 155 -4.19 -23.21 7.02
CA GLU A 155 -4.20 -21.79 7.38
C GLU A 155 -3.12 -20.95 6.67
N SER A 156 -1.96 -21.54 6.35
CA SER A 156 -0.92 -20.87 5.56
C SER A 156 -1.41 -20.46 4.17
N SER A 157 -2.26 -21.26 3.54
CA SER A 157 -2.84 -20.97 2.22
C SER A 157 -4.13 -20.17 2.34
N TRP A 158 -4.99 -20.52 3.29
CA TRP A 158 -6.25 -19.84 3.50
C TRP A 158 -6.06 -18.36 3.83
N SER A 159 -5.08 -18.01 4.69
CA SER A 159 -4.77 -16.61 5.00
C SER A 159 -4.36 -15.80 3.79
N MET A 160 -3.61 -16.38 2.85
CA MET A 160 -3.27 -15.73 1.57
C MET A 160 -4.48 -15.59 0.65
N ASN A 161 -5.47 -16.48 0.73
CA ASN A 161 -6.64 -16.43 -0.14
C ASN A 161 -7.72 -15.45 0.34
N ARG A 162 -7.77 -15.15 1.64
CA ARG A 162 -8.69 -14.14 2.20
C ARG A 162 -8.19 -12.73 1.93
N ARG A 163 -8.45 -12.22 0.72
CA ARG A 163 -7.90 -10.93 0.28
C ARG A 163 -8.84 -10.15 -0.63
N ALA A 164 -8.51 -8.88 -0.81
CA ALA A 164 -8.93 -8.07 -1.93
C ALA A 164 -7.70 -7.53 -2.66
N GLU A 165 -7.79 -7.43 -3.99
CA GLU A 165 -6.73 -6.91 -4.85
C GLU A 165 -7.19 -5.65 -5.59
N LEU A 166 -6.33 -4.65 -5.68
CA LEU A 166 -6.53 -3.46 -6.51
C LEU A 166 -5.93 -3.70 -7.90
N ASP A 167 -6.76 -4.07 -8.86
CA ASP A 167 -6.35 -4.31 -10.24
C ASP A 167 -6.50 -3.03 -11.09
N TYR A 168 -5.37 -2.37 -11.33
CA TYR A 168 -5.29 -1.18 -12.15
C TYR A 168 -5.26 -1.54 -13.62
N HIS A 169 -6.08 -0.87 -14.42
CA HIS A 169 -6.08 -1.01 -15.86
C HIS A 169 -6.04 0.37 -16.52
N GLY A 170 -5.17 0.49 -17.53
CA GLY A 170 -5.08 1.71 -18.34
C GLY A 170 -6.31 1.86 -19.21
N GLY A 171 -6.82 3.08 -19.30
CA GLY A 171 -7.77 3.47 -20.35
C GLY A 171 -7.12 3.62 -21.71
#